data_AF-A0A8I0VM89-F1
#
_entry.id   AF-A0A8I0VM89-F1
#
_cell.length_a   1.000
_cell.length_b   1.000
_cell.length_c   1.000
_cell.angle_alpha   90.00
_cell.angle_beta   90.00
_cell.angle_gamma   90.00
#
_symmetry.space_group_name_H-M   'P 1'
#
loop_
_entity.id
_entity.type
_entity.pdbx_description
1 polymer ?
#
loop_
_entity_poly.entity_id
_entity_poly.type
_entity_poly.pdbx_seq_one_letter_code
_entity_poly.pdbx_strand_id
1 'polypeptide(L)'
;MDTLFAARKKDFLQKKHADEKGFTLVELMVVVAIIAILAAIGIPKMAMYIKVAESAEPVEQMGKMSKAIRGYIDSHPGAANTDLQTALNGKILSIGADNTLKTKIPTLSIADNAKFAYKIHNITIDATTKAAKFCIKAVAGSTYVASAAAVYFTETAPTDKTIWEGQIYRAGYADGGSTILVPDGDCPADAAGTAY
;
A
#
# COMPACT_ATOMS: atom_id res chain seq x y z
N MET A 1 0.70 -77.62 15.22
CA MET A 1 -0.39 -76.62 15.28
C MET A 1 -0.05 -75.32 14.53
N ASP A 2 1.17 -75.16 14.02
CA ASP A 2 1.64 -73.88 13.42
C ASP A 2 1.21 -73.64 11.96
N THR A 3 0.81 -74.68 11.22
CA THR A 3 0.45 -74.54 9.80
C THR A 3 -0.96 -73.98 9.56
N LEU A 4 -1.87 -74.11 10.53
CA LEU A 4 -3.23 -73.55 10.46
C LEU A 4 -3.27 -72.04 10.76
N PHE A 5 -2.41 -71.56 11.66
CA PHE A 5 -2.30 -70.12 11.96
C PHE A 5 -1.67 -69.33 10.80
N ALA A 6 -0.71 -69.92 10.09
CA ALA A 6 -0.09 -69.29 8.91
C ALA A 6 -1.06 -69.17 7.72
N ALA A 7 -1.93 -70.16 7.52
CA ALA A 7 -2.95 -70.12 6.46
C ALA A 7 -4.01 -69.04 6.71
N ARG A 8 -4.52 -68.92 7.94
CA ARG A 8 -5.51 -67.89 8.30
C ARG A 8 -4.96 -66.45 8.22
N LYS A 9 -3.65 -66.28 8.39
CA LYS A 9 -2.97 -64.97 8.25
C LYS A 9 -2.85 -64.52 6.79
N LYS A 10 -2.72 -65.45 5.84
CA LYS A 10 -2.70 -65.14 4.39
C LYS A 10 -4.05 -64.58 3.93
N ASP A 11 -5.16 -65.16 4.37
CA ASP A 11 -6.50 -64.71 4.00
C ASP A 11 -6.84 -63.32 4.55
N PHE A 12 -6.35 -62.97 5.73
CA PHE A 12 -6.57 -61.66 6.33
C PHE A 12 -5.71 -60.55 5.69
N LEU A 13 -4.50 -60.87 5.22
CA LEU A 13 -3.63 -59.92 4.51
C LEU A 13 -4.03 -59.73 3.04
N GLN A 14 -4.62 -60.75 2.41
CA GLN A 14 -5.06 -60.68 1.02
C GLN A 14 -6.39 -59.92 0.85
N LYS A 15 -7.15 -59.71 1.94
CA LYS A 15 -8.44 -59.00 1.94
C LYS A 15 -8.35 -57.50 2.21
N LYS A 16 -7.14 -56.93 2.30
CA LYS A 16 -6.92 -55.51 2.63
C LYS A 16 -6.75 -54.59 1.42
N HIS A 17 -6.86 -55.09 0.20
CA HIS A 17 -6.79 -54.30 -1.05
C HIS A 17 -8.11 -54.25 -1.83
N ALA A 18 -9.24 -54.52 -1.18
CA ALA A 18 -10.51 -54.67 -1.87
C ALA A 18 -11.42 -53.41 -1.87
N ASP A 19 -11.05 -52.32 -1.19
CA ASP A 19 -11.97 -51.17 -1.04
C ASP A 19 -11.31 -49.79 -0.91
N GLU A 20 -10.03 -49.63 -1.25
CA GLU A 20 -9.47 -48.28 -1.39
C GLU A 20 -9.75 -47.76 -2.79
N LYS A 21 -10.97 -47.23 -2.99
CA LYS A 21 -11.33 -46.40 -4.14
C LYS A 21 -10.48 -45.13 -4.11
N GLY A 22 -9.27 -45.21 -4.64
CA GLY A 22 -8.39 -44.05 -4.83
C GLY A 22 -9.00 -43.06 -5.82
N PHE A 23 -8.68 -41.78 -5.64
CA PHE A 23 -9.02 -40.72 -6.57
C PHE A 23 -8.50 -41.07 -7.97
N THR A 24 -9.35 -41.01 -8.99
CA THR A 24 -8.90 -41.35 -10.35
C THR A 24 -7.96 -40.24 -10.85
N LEU A 25 -6.94 -40.62 -11.63
CA LEU A 25 -6.02 -39.64 -12.25
C LEU A 25 -6.79 -38.65 -13.14
N VAL A 26 -7.86 -39.12 -13.76
CA VAL A 26 -8.78 -38.31 -14.58
C VAL A 26 -9.56 -37.30 -13.73
N GLU A 27 -10.10 -37.69 -12.57
CA GLU A 27 -10.73 -36.72 -11.66
C GLU A 27 -9.75 -35.63 -11.25
N LEU A 28 -8.52 -36.00 -10.93
CA LEU A 28 -7.49 -35.04 -10.53
C LEU A 28 -7.15 -34.08 -11.69
N MET A 29 -7.06 -34.58 -12.92
CA MET A 29 -6.80 -33.74 -14.10
C MET A 29 -7.90 -32.70 -14.33
N VAL A 30 -9.17 -33.10 -14.19
CA VAL A 30 -10.30 -32.16 -14.37
C VAL A 30 -10.31 -31.10 -13.28
N VAL A 31 -10.03 -31.48 -12.02
CA VAL A 31 -9.95 -30.53 -10.90
C VAL A 31 -8.86 -29.49 -11.13
N VAL A 32 -7.66 -29.90 -11.54
CA VAL A 32 -6.55 -28.98 -11.82
C VAL A 32 -6.88 -28.06 -13.00
N ALA A 33 -7.56 -28.56 -14.03
CA ALA A 33 -8.00 -27.74 -15.16
C ALA A 33 -9.00 -26.65 -14.74
N ILE A 34 -9.98 -26.97 -13.89
CA ILE A 34 -10.94 -25.98 -13.37
C ILE A 34 -10.23 -24.95 -12.47
N ILE A 35 -9.32 -25.39 -11.58
CA ILE A 35 -8.54 -24.48 -10.74
C ILE A 35 -7.68 -23.54 -11.59
N ALA A 36 -7.10 -24.01 -12.69
CA ALA A 36 -6.30 -23.18 -13.59
C ALA A 36 -7.13 -22.04 -14.23
N ILE A 37 -8.35 -22.33 -14.66
CA ILE A 37 -9.26 -21.30 -15.23
C ILE A 37 -9.66 -20.28 -14.16
N LEU A 38 -10.02 -20.75 -12.96
CA LEU A 38 -10.38 -19.86 -11.85
C LEU A 38 -9.21 -18.98 -11.40
N ALA A 39 -8.01 -19.56 -11.33
CA ALA A 39 -6.79 -18.85 -10.95
C ALA A 39 -6.45 -17.74 -11.96
N ALA A 40 -6.58 -18.01 -13.26
CA ALA A 40 -6.29 -17.04 -14.32
C ALA A 40 -7.12 -15.74 -14.19
N ILE A 41 -8.39 -15.84 -13.78
CA ILE A 41 -9.29 -14.68 -13.59
C ILE A 41 -9.17 -14.12 -12.17
N GLY A 42 -8.93 -14.97 -11.18
CA GLY A 42 -8.93 -14.62 -9.75
C GLY A 42 -7.67 -13.88 -9.31
N ILE A 43 -6.48 -14.32 -9.76
CA ILE A 43 -5.18 -13.74 -9.36
C ILE A 43 -5.08 -12.23 -9.65
N PRO A 44 -5.36 -11.72 -10.87
CA PRO A 44 -5.21 -10.30 -11.16
C PRO A 44 -6.16 -9.43 -10.32
N LYS A 45 -7.39 -9.91 -10.07
CA LYS A 45 -8.35 -9.21 -9.21
C LYS A 45 -7.87 -9.18 -7.76
N MET A 46 -7.40 -10.31 -7.24
CA MET A 46 -6.90 -10.41 -5.86
C MET A 46 -5.71 -9.47 -5.61
N ALA A 47 -4.81 -9.31 -6.58
CA ALA A 47 -3.67 -8.41 -6.47
C ALA A 47 -4.09 -6.94 -6.26
N MET A 48 -5.15 -6.48 -6.94
CA MET A 48 -5.66 -5.11 -6.75
C MET A 48 -6.29 -4.92 -5.36
N TYR A 49 -7.03 -5.91 -4.86
CA TYR A 49 -7.61 -5.87 -3.50
C TYR A 49 -6.54 -5.80 -2.42
N ILE A 50 -5.44 -6.55 -2.57
CA ILE A 50 -4.31 -6.53 -1.64
C ILE A 50 -3.70 -5.12 -1.60
N LYS A 51 -3.45 -4.50 -2.75
CA LYS A 51 -2.92 -3.12 -2.80
C LYS A 51 -3.86 -2.12 -2.12
N VAL A 52 -5.17 -2.20 -2.38
CA VAL A 52 -6.12 -1.31 -1.69
C VAL A 52 -6.08 -1.53 -0.17
N ALA A 53 -5.97 -2.78 0.30
CA ALA A 53 -5.81 -3.07 1.71
C ALA A 53 -4.49 -2.50 2.29
N GLU A 54 -3.37 -2.63 1.57
CA GLU A 54 -2.08 -2.08 1.96
C GLU A 54 -2.08 -0.55 2.04
N SER A 55 -2.90 0.11 1.22
CA SER A 55 -3.04 1.58 1.25
C SER A 55 -3.64 2.14 2.56
N ALA A 56 -4.17 1.29 3.45
CA ALA A 56 -4.68 1.74 4.75
C ALA A 56 -3.58 2.29 5.67
N GLU A 57 -2.41 1.66 5.68
CA GLU A 57 -1.24 2.09 6.47
C GLU A 57 -0.78 3.52 6.12
N PRO A 58 -0.48 3.85 4.85
CA PRO A 58 -0.01 5.18 4.51
C PRO A 58 -1.11 6.24 4.72
N VAL A 59 -2.39 5.89 4.60
CA VAL A 59 -3.49 6.84 4.86
C VAL A 59 -3.54 7.25 6.33
N GLU A 60 -3.40 6.30 7.25
CA GLU A 60 -3.33 6.62 8.68
C GLU A 60 -2.10 7.50 8.98
N GLN A 61 -0.95 7.14 8.41
CA GLN A 61 0.29 7.87 8.63
C GLN A 61 0.24 9.29 8.05
N MET A 62 -0.26 9.46 6.82
CA MET A 62 -0.46 10.78 6.21
C MET A 62 -1.46 11.63 7.00
N GLY A 63 -2.49 11.02 7.59
CA GLY A 63 -3.41 11.72 8.51
C GLY A 63 -2.70 12.25 9.76
N LYS A 64 -1.79 11.45 10.35
CA LYS A 64 -0.94 11.92 11.47
C LYS A 64 -0.01 13.05 11.02
N MET A 65 0.60 12.93 9.84
CA MET A 65 1.47 13.97 9.26
C MET A 65 0.71 15.29 9.05
N SER A 66 -0.45 15.25 8.41
CA SER A 66 -1.30 16.43 8.16
C SER A 66 -1.68 17.12 9.47
N LYS A 67 -2.15 16.36 10.47
CA LYS A 67 -2.47 16.90 11.80
C LYS A 67 -1.27 17.55 12.46
N ALA A 68 -0.09 16.95 12.34
CA ALA A 68 1.12 17.47 12.97
C ALA A 68 1.62 18.76 12.29
N ILE A 69 1.55 18.83 10.95
CA ILE A 69 1.83 20.06 10.19
C ILE A 69 0.87 21.17 10.62
N ARG A 70 -0.43 20.89 10.72
CA ARG A 70 -1.46 21.85 11.16
C ARG A 70 -1.21 22.32 12.60
N GLY A 71 -0.92 21.40 13.52
CA GLY A 71 -0.59 21.75 14.91
C GLY A 71 0.67 22.63 15.03
N TYR A 72 1.66 22.43 14.16
CA TYR A 72 2.83 23.31 14.09
C TYR A 72 2.44 24.73 13.67
N ILE A 73 1.60 24.86 12.62
CA ILE A 73 1.12 26.15 12.12
C ILE A 73 0.31 26.89 13.18
N ASP A 74 -0.55 26.18 13.90
CA ASP A 74 -1.39 26.76 14.97
C ASP A 74 -0.56 27.25 16.16
N SER A 75 0.51 26.54 16.51
CA SER A 75 1.43 26.91 17.61
C SER A 75 2.39 28.04 17.26
N HIS A 76 2.54 28.40 15.97
CA HIS A 76 3.45 29.45 15.49
C HIS A 76 2.69 30.55 14.71
N PRO A 77 1.82 31.34 15.37
CA PRO A 77 0.86 32.22 14.70
C PRO A 77 1.42 33.52 14.09
N GLY A 78 2.74 33.72 14.04
CA GLY A 78 3.35 35.03 13.71
C GLY A 78 4.46 35.06 12.65
N ALA A 79 4.94 33.90 12.19
CA ALA A 79 5.84 33.84 11.04
C ALA A 79 5.01 33.43 9.83
N ALA A 80 5.38 33.84 8.62
CA ALA A 80 4.84 33.28 7.37
C ALA A 80 5.13 31.76 7.21
N ASN A 81 5.50 31.08 8.31
CA ASN A 81 5.91 29.69 8.42
C ASN A 81 6.91 29.31 7.32
N THR A 82 7.70 30.28 6.86
CA THR A 82 8.75 30.11 5.86
C THR A 82 9.76 29.08 6.33
N ASP A 83 10.02 29.01 7.64
CA ASP A 83 10.85 27.96 8.24
C ASP A 83 10.28 26.56 8.01
N LEU A 84 8.95 26.39 8.09
CA LEU A 84 8.29 25.12 7.79
C LEU A 84 8.31 24.84 6.28
N GLN A 85 8.05 25.85 5.46
CA GLN A 85 8.10 25.70 3.99
C GLN A 85 9.51 25.28 3.54
N THR A 86 10.57 25.94 4.03
CA THR A 86 11.95 25.60 3.72
C THR A 86 12.37 24.25 4.31
N ALA A 87 11.93 23.92 5.52
CA ALA A 87 12.33 22.68 6.17
C ALA A 87 11.67 21.44 5.56
N LEU A 88 10.49 21.56 4.95
CA LEU A 88 9.67 20.42 4.58
C LEU A 88 9.39 20.28 3.08
N ASN A 89 9.45 21.37 2.29
CA ASN A 89 9.13 21.29 0.87
C ASN A 89 10.17 20.45 0.11
N GLY A 90 9.69 19.40 -0.58
CA GLY A 90 10.53 18.46 -1.33
C GLY A 90 11.28 17.47 -0.45
N LYS A 91 11.09 17.48 0.88
CA LYS A 91 11.76 16.53 1.78
C LYS A 91 11.09 15.17 1.74
N ILE A 92 11.96 14.17 1.78
CA ILE A 92 11.62 12.77 1.87
C ILE A 92 11.61 12.38 3.34
N LEU A 93 10.52 11.77 3.79
CA LEU A 93 10.49 11.01 5.03
C LEU A 93 10.51 9.52 4.68
N SER A 94 11.58 8.84 5.03
CA SER A 94 11.71 7.39 4.88
C SER A 94 12.39 6.82 6.12
N ILE A 95 12.31 5.50 6.28
CA ILE A 95 13.06 4.82 7.35
C ILE A 95 14.55 5.05 7.06
N GLY A 96 15.23 5.79 7.94
CA GLY A 96 16.67 6.08 7.81
C GLY A 96 17.08 7.22 6.87
N ALA A 97 16.16 8.00 6.30
CA ALA A 97 16.45 9.23 5.55
C ALA A 97 16.04 10.50 6.34
N ASP A 98 16.50 11.66 5.87
CA ASP A 98 16.43 13.00 6.48
C ASP A 98 15.18 13.25 7.36
N ASN A 99 15.34 13.03 8.67
CA ASN A 99 14.33 13.18 9.73
C ASN A 99 14.04 14.66 10.07
N THR A 100 14.17 15.58 9.11
CA THR A 100 13.96 17.02 9.30
C THR A 100 12.54 17.36 9.77
N LEU A 101 11.54 16.53 9.46
CA LEU A 101 10.23 16.62 10.13
C LEU A 101 10.27 16.16 11.58
N LYS A 102 11.00 15.08 11.93
CA LYS A 102 11.14 14.66 13.33
C LYS A 102 11.86 15.72 14.18
N THR A 103 12.78 16.49 13.58
CA THR A 103 13.50 17.55 14.30
C THR A 103 12.64 18.80 14.53
N LYS A 104 11.60 19.04 13.72
CA LYS A 104 10.65 20.16 13.88
C LYS A 104 9.33 19.76 14.56
N ILE A 105 8.92 18.51 14.38
CA ILE A 105 7.69 17.90 14.88
C ILE A 105 8.07 16.55 15.51
N PRO A 106 8.52 16.52 16.77
CA PRO A 106 9.06 15.32 17.42
C PRO A 106 8.06 14.18 17.58
N THR A 107 6.76 14.52 17.59
CA THR A 107 5.66 13.55 17.72
C THR A 107 5.42 12.76 16.44
N LEU A 108 6.03 13.17 15.31
CA LEU A 108 5.85 12.52 14.04
C LEU A 108 6.99 11.54 13.80
N SER A 109 6.77 10.26 14.10
CA SER A 109 7.69 9.18 13.76
C SER A 109 7.07 8.22 12.75
N ILE A 110 7.89 7.78 11.79
CA ILE A 110 7.59 6.61 10.95
C ILE A 110 8.18 5.41 11.67
N ALA A 111 7.40 4.35 11.83
CA ALA A 111 7.83 3.12 12.46
C ALA A 111 8.95 2.46 11.65
N ASP A 112 9.88 1.77 12.33
CA ASP A 112 11.06 1.16 11.71
C ASP A 112 10.70 0.01 10.73
N ASN A 113 9.46 -0.48 10.78
CA ASN A 113 8.90 -1.51 9.91
C ASN A 113 7.87 -0.97 8.90
N ALA A 114 7.78 0.36 8.72
CA ALA A 114 6.85 0.95 7.76
C ALA A 114 7.11 0.44 6.34
N LYS A 115 6.03 0.11 5.63
CA LYS A 115 6.08 -0.42 4.26
C LYS A 115 6.03 0.67 3.21
N PHE A 116 5.90 1.92 3.63
CA PHE A 116 5.77 3.07 2.76
C PHE A 116 6.77 4.17 3.13
N ALA A 117 7.24 4.85 2.09
CA ALA A 117 8.05 6.04 2.16
C ALA A 117 7.23 7.23 1.67
N TYR A 118 7.49 8.40 2.24
CA TYR A 118 6.68 9.59 2.03
C TYR A 118 7.53 10.75 1.51
N LYS A 119 6.95 11.61 0.69
CA LYS A 119 7.54 12.89 0.31
C LYS A 119 6.47 13.96 0.41
N ILE A 120 6.86 15.12 0.92
CA ILE A 120 5.96 16.27 1.05
C ILE A 120 6.32 17.30 -0.02
N HIS A 121 5.31 17.82 -0.71
CA HIS A 121 5.45 18.82 -1.76
C HIS A 121 4.56 20.03 -1.50
N ASN A 122 5.02 21.17 -2.02
CA ASN A 122 4.27 22.42 -2.17
C ASN A 122 3.57 22.89 -0.89
N ILE A 123 4.28 22.86 0.25
CA ILE A 123 3.76 23.48 1.47
C ILE A 123 3.66 24.98 1.24
N THR A 124 2.42 25.47 1.22
CA THR A 124 2.07 26.88 1.15
C THR A 124 1.14 27.18 2.30
N ILE A 125 1.41 28.25 3.04
CA ILE A 125 0.59 28.65 4.18
C ILE A 125 0.11 30.05 3.91
N ASP A 126 -1.20 30.22 3.83
CA ASP A 126 -1.81 31.53 3.73
C ASP A 126 -1.62 32.27 5.07
N ALA A 127 -0.84 33.34 5.04
CA ALA A 127 -0.52 34.14 6.23
C ALA A 127 -1.76 34.79 6.87
N THR A 128 -2.85 34.95 6.11
CA THR A 128 -4.09 35.62 6.55
C THR A 128 -5.11 34.62 7.07
N THR A 129 -5.35 33.54 6.32
CA THR A 129 -6.37 32.54 6.67
C THR A 129 -5.83 31.38 7.50
N LYS A 130 -4.50 31.27 7.63
CA LYS A 130 -3.79 30.13 8.23
C LYS A 130 -4.09 28.80 7.54
N ALA A 131 -4.66 28.84 6.33
CA ALA A 131 -4.90 27.65 5.55
C ALA A 131 -3.57 27.09 5.02
N ALA A 132 -3.29 25.83 5.34
CA ALA A 132 -2.14 25.10 4.84
C ALA A 132 -2.55 24.30 3.60
N LYS A 133 -1.83 24.52 2.49
CA LYS A 133 -1.89 23.69 1.29
C LYS A 133 -0.62 22.89 1.22
N PHE A 134 -0.73 21.59 1.03
CA PHE A 134 0.40 20.70 0.83
C PHE A 134 -0.07 19.39 0.23
N CYS A 135 0.87 18.68 -0.39
CA CYS A 135 0.69 17.33 -0.88
C CYS A 135 1.61 16.38 -0.12
N ILE A 136 1.11 15.21 0.25
CA ILE A 136 1.94 14.10 0.73
C ILE A 136 1.78 12.96 -0.26
N LYS A 137 2.90 12.47 -0.80
CA LYS A 137 2.95 11.31 -1.67
C LYS A 137 3.58 10.14 -0.93
N ALA A 138 2.86 9.03 -0.88
CA ALA A 138 3.33 7.76 -0.31
C ALA A 138 3.61 6.76 -1.44
N VAL A 139 4.81 6.17 -1.42
CA VAL A 139 5.22 5.10 -2.34
C VAL A 139 5.54 3.84 -1.53
N ALA A 140 5.19 2.68 -2.05
CA ALA A 140 5.53 1.42 -1.41
C ALA A 140 7.05 1.19 -1.41
N GLY A 141 7.58 0.72 -0.29
CA GLY A 141 9.00 0.55 -0.02
C GLY A 141 9.45 1.33 1.22
N SER A 142 10.53 0.87 1.85
CA SER A 142 11.14 1.54 3.01
C SER A 142 11.98 2.77 2.63
N THR A 143 12.34 2.89 1.35
CA THR A 143 13.09 4.02 0.77
C THR A 143 12.25 4.69 -0.30
N TYR A 144 12.19 6.02 -0.28
CA TYR A 144 11.45 6.77 -1.30
C TYR A 144 12.07 6.60 -2.68
N VAL A 145 11.29 6.03 -3.60
CA VAL A 145 11.59 5.98 -5.03
C VAL A 145 10.39 6.56 -5.76
N ALA A 146 10.62 7.57 -6.60
CA ALA A 146 9.54 8.20 -7.36
C ALA A 146 8.82 7.14 -8.21
N SER A 147 7.51 6.99 -7.99
CA SER A 147 6.68 6.01 -8.67
C SER A 147 5.35 6.61 -9.09
N ALA A 148 4.78 6.12 -10.19
CA ALA A 148 3.40 6.35 -10.59
C ALA A 148 2.42 5.62 -9.67
N ALA A 149 2.81 4.45 -9.14
CA ALA A 149 2.03 3.67 -8.20
C ALA A 149 2.16 4.24 -6.78
N ALA A 150 1.36 5.25 -6.48
CA ALA A 150 1.45 6.01 -5.24
C ALA A 150 0.07 6.37 -4.67
N VAL A 151 0.04 6.58 -3.35
CA VAL A 151 -1.11 7.14 -2.64
C VAL A 151 -0.82 8.61 -2.37
N TYR A 152 -1.80 9.47 -2.61
CA TYR A 152 -1.66 10.90 -2.41
C TYR A 152 -2.62 11.39 -1.32
N PHE A 153 -2.14 12.30 -0.50
CA PHE A 153 -2.94 13.17 0.35
C PHE A 153 -2.84 14.59 -0.19
N THR A 154 -3.98 15.23 -0.44
CA THR A 154 -4.05 16.63 -0.88
C THR A 154 -5.13 17.37 -0.11
N GLU A 155 -4.80 18.57 0.35
CA GLU A 155 -5.74 19.49 1.00
C GLU A 155 -6.68 20.15 0.00
N THR A 156 -6.26 20.25 -1.26
CA THR A 156 -7.07 20.78 -2.37
C THR A 156 -7.72 19.62 -3.11
N ALA A 157 -9.04 19.66 -3.27
CA ALA A 157 -9.76 18.66 -4.06
C ALA A 157 -9.35 18.75 -5.54
N PRO A 158 -9.05 17.61 -6.20
CA PRO A 158 -8.76 17.60 -7.63
C PRO A 158 -9.98 17.97 -8.46
N THR A 159 -9.73 18.40 -9.70
CA THR A 159 -10.78 18.70 -10.70
C THR A 159 -11.67 17.49 -10.94
N ASP A 160 -11.06 16.30 -11.06
CA ASP A 160 -11.76 15.02 -11.13
C ASP A 160 -12.02 14.44 -9.73
N LYS A 161 -13.28 14.48 -9.31
CA LYS A 161 -13.75 14.02 -7.99
C LYS A 161 -14.21 12.57 -7.97
N THR A 162 -14.18 11.86 -9.10
CA THR A 162 -14.76 10.51 -9.21
C THR A 162 -14.06 9.48 -8.32
N ILE A 163 -12.83 9.78 -7.88
CA ILE A 163 -11.97 8.89 -7.08
C ILE A 163 -11.39 9.58 -5.83
N TRP A 164 -11.98 10.71 -5.41
CA TRP A 164 -11.50 11.50 -4.27
C TRP A 164 -12.21 11.12 -2.97
N GLU A 165 -11.45 10.57 -2.01
CA GLU A 165 -11.92 10.18 -0.68
C GLU A 165 -11.60 11.26 0.36
N GLY A 166 -12.15 12.47 0.19
CA GLY A 166 -12.09 13.50 1.23
C GLY A 166 -10.69 13.87 1.70
N GLN A 167 -9.74 14.00 0.75
CA GLN A 167 -8.31 14.36 0.84
C GLN A 167 -7.37 13.23 0.40
N ILE A 168 -7.85 11.99 0.33
CA ILE A 168 -7.06 10.83 -0.09
C ILE A 168 -7.35 10.48 -1.56
N TYR A 169 -6.28 10.09 -2.27
CA TYR A 169 -6.34 9.59 -3.64
C TYR A 169 -5.48 8.32 -3.77
N ARG A 170 -6.10 7.19 -4.14
CA ARG A 170 -5.47 5.85 -4.16
C ARG A 170 -5.46 5.18 -5.54
N ALA A 171 -6.11 5.77 -6.54
CA ALA A 171 -6.41 5.09 -7.81
C ALA A 171 -5.14 4.57 -8.51
N GLY A 172 -4.10 5.41 -8.59
CA GLY A 172 -2.81 5.04 -9.19
C GLY A 172 -2.04 3.98 -8.39
N TYR A 173 -2.32 3.80 -7.09
CA TYR A 173 -1.72 2.71 -6.33
C TYR A 173 -2.43 1.38 -6.61
N ALA A 174 -3.77 1.39 -6.66
CA ALA A 174 -4.58 0.20 -6.89
C ALA A 174 -4.33 -0.43 -8.27
N ASP A 175 -4.21 0.39 -9.32
CA ASP A 175 -3.97 -0.06 -10.70
C ASP A 175 -2.49 -0.41 -10.99
N GLY A 176 -1.57 -0.15 -10.06
CA GLY A 176 -0.14 -0.36 -10.25
C GLY A 176 0.58 0.72 -11.06
N GLY A 177 0.02 1.93 -11.15
CA GLY A 177 0.63 3.09 -11.78
C GLY A 177 0.40 3.18 -13.29
N SER A 178 -0.60 2.45 -13.82
CA SER A 178 -0.91 2.43 -15.25
C SER A 178 -1.66 3.68 -15.71
N THR A 179 -2.39 4.34 -14.81
CA THR A 179 -2.97 5.66 -15.04
C THR A 179 -2.31 6.67 -14.10
N ILE A 180 -1.37 7.47 -14.63
CA ILE A 180 -0.83 8.61 -13.89
C ILE A 180 -1.90 9.71 -13.88
N LEU A 181 -2.87 9.55 -13.00
CA LEU A 181 -3.74 10.63 -12.58
C LEU A 181 -3.05 11.25 -11.37
N VAL A 182 -2.09 12.16 -11.62
CA VAL A 182 -1.69 13.09 -10.56
C VAL A 182 -2.93 13.91 -10.25
N PRO A 183 -3.40 13.99 -9.00
CA PRO A 183 -4.53 14.85 -8.67
C PRO A 183 -4.23 16.26 -9.15
N ASP A 184 -5.05 16.82 -10.04
CA ASP A 184 -4.93 18.23 -10.45
C ASP A 184 -4.90 19.11 -9.19
N GLY A 185 -3.76 19.72 -8.84
CA GLY A 185 -3.61 20.44 -7.58
C GLY A 185 -2.16 20.63 -7.11
N ASP A 186 -1.98 20.86 -5.81
CA ASP A 186 -0.68 21.13 -5.16
C ASP A 186 0.27 19.91 -5.18
N CYS A 187 -0.16 18.75 -5.66
CA CYS A 187 0.70 17.59 -5.89
C CYS A 187 1.39 17.72 -7.25
N PRO A 188 2.70 18.02 -7.33
CA PRO A 188 3.37 18.01 -8.62
C PRO A 188 3.42 16.58 -9.15
N ALA A 189 3.38 16.43 -10.47
CA ALA A 189 3.94 15.24 -11.09
C ALA A 189 5.42 15.22 -10.68
N ASP A 190 5.76 14.41 -9.67
CA ASP A 190 7.14 13.95 -9.57
C ASP A 190 7.43 13.38 -10.95
N ALA A 191 8.45 13.89 -11.63
CA ALA A 191 8.95 13.29 -12.84
C ALA A 191 9.21 11.81 -12.53
N ALA A 192 8.22 10.95 -12.84
CA ALA A 192 8.48 9.56 -13.08
C ALA A 192 9.51 9.62 -14.20
N GLY A 193 10.74 9.18 -13.91
CA GLY A 193 11.56 8.66 -14.98
C GLY A 193 10.64 7.76 -15.80
N THR A 194 10.46 8.15 -17.05
CA THR A 194 9.74 7.46 -18.13
C THR A 194 9.26 6.07 -17.72
N ALA A 195 7.95 5.91 -17.59
CA ALA A 195 7.32 4.61 -17.57
C ALA A 195 7.86 3.81 -18.78
N TYR A 196 8.41 2.62 -18.52
CA TYR A 196 8.72 1.63 -19.56
C TYR A 196 7.42 1.13 -20.20
#